data_AF-A0A9E5TK45-F1
#
_entry.id   AF-A0A9E5TK45-F1
#
_cell.length_a   1.000
_cell.length_b   1.000
_cell.length_c   1.000
_cell.angle_alpha   90.00
_cell.angle_beta   90.00
_cell.angle_gamma   90.00
#
_symmetry.space_group_name_H-M   'P 1'
#
loop_
_entity.id
_entity.type
_entity.pdbx_description
1 polymer ?
#
loop_
_entity_poly.entity_id
_entity_poly.type
_entity_poly.pdbx_seq_one_letter_code
_entity_poly.pdbx_strand_id
1 'polypeptide(L)' 'MSVSLRAGESQQQLLKRWRKEVAKSGVLKAARKKRWFISKSEKRRLAKARAIRKARRKRNRANSRRRRRR' A
#
# COMPACT_ATOMS: atom_id res chain seq x y z
N MET A 1 13.52 -11.54 -9.52
CA MET A 1 12.38 -11.24 -10.41
C MET A 1 12.89 -10.30 -11.48
N SER A 2 13.07 -10.80 -12.70
CA SER A 2 13.59 -10.04 -13.85
C SER A 2 12.47 -9.81 -14.88
N VAL A 3 12.53 -8.70 -15.61
CA VAL A 3 11.61 -8.40 -16.71
C VAL A 3 12.42 -8.31 -17.99
N SER A 4 12.22 -9.27 -18.89
CA SER A 4 12.86 -9.31 -20.20
C SER A 4 11.99 -8.65 -21.27
N LEU A 5 12.63 -8.07 -22.29
CA LEU A 5 11.98 -7.47 -23.45
C LEU A 5 11.24 -8.55 -24.24
N ARG A 6 10.02 -8.24 -24.68
CA ARG A 6 9.23 -9.12 -25.57
C ARG A 6 9.39 -8.69 -27.03
N ALA A 7 9.23 -9.64 -27.95
CA ALA A 7 9.23 -9.34 -29.38
C ALA A 7 8.10 -8.33 -29.71
N GLY A 8 8.44 -7.28 -30.48
CA GLY A 8 7.51 -6.22 -30.87
C GLY A 8 7.12 -5.23 -29.75
N GLU A 9 7.74 -5.33 -28.57
CA GLU A 9 7.47 -4.40 -27.46
C GLU A 9 8.33 -3.14 -27.56
N SER A 10 7.73 -1.96 -27.33
CA SER A 10 8.48 -0.71 -27.21
C SER A 10 9.13 -0.56 -25.83
N GLN A 11 10.21 0.20 -25.73
CA GLN A 11 10.91 0.40 -24.46
C GLN A 11 10.03 1.02 -23.36
N GLN A 12 9.07 1.86 -23.74
CA GLN A 12 8.12 2.42 -22.78
C GLN A 12 7.18 1.35 -22.19
N GLN A 13 6.76 0.38 -22.99
CA GLN A 13 5.91 -0.73 -22.53
C GLN A 13 6.69 -1.62 -21.55
N LEU A 14 7.95 -1.92 -21.86
CA LEU A 14 8.85 -2.65 -20.96
C LEU A 14 8.96 -1.95 -19.60
N LEU A 15 9.21 -0.63 -19.59
CA LEU A 15 9.32 0.16 -18.36
C LEU A 15 8.02 0.19 -17.55
N LYS A 16 6.84 0.17 -18.20
CA LYS A 16 5.55 0.08 -17.50
C LYS A 16 5.41 -1.28 -16.80
N ARG A 17 5.76 -2.39 -17.47
CA ARG A 17 5.73 -3.73 -16.87
C ARG A 17 6.72 -3.85 -15.72
N TRP A 18 7.94 -3.38 -15.91
CA TRP A 18 8.96 -3.37 -14.87
C TRP A 18 8.50 -2.60 -13.62
N ARG A 19 7.96 -1.39 -13.79
CA ARG A 19 7.38 -0.62 -12.66
C ARG A 19 6.28 -1.38 -11.93
N LYS A 20 5.42 -2.09 -12.68
CA LYS A 20 4.35 -2.92 -12.10
C LYS A 20 4.93 -4.09 -11.28
N GLU A 21 5.94 -4.79 -11.78
CA GLU A 21 6.61 -5.87 -11.06
C GLU A 21 7.36 -5.38 -9.82
N VAL A 22 8.04 -4.23 -9.90
CA VAL A 22 8.66 -3.59 -8.73
C VAL A 22 7.61 -3.23 -7.68
N ALA A 23 6.48 -2.64 -8.09
CA ALA A 23 5.38 -2.33 -7.19
C ALA A 23 4.77 -3.60 -6.55
N LYS A 24 4.62 -4.68 -7.33
CA LYS A 24 4.11 -5.99 -6.87
C LYS A 24 5.05 -6.64 -5.86
N SER A 25 6.37 -6.59 -6.10
CA SER A 25 7.38 -7.10 -5.16
C SER A 25 7.36 -6.37 -3.82
N GLY A 26 6.92 -5.09 -3.81
CA GLY A 26 6.83 -4.28 -2.62
C GLY A 26 8.18 -3.88 -2.02
N VAL A 27 9.30 -4.09 -2.74
CA VAL A 27 10.66 -3.85 -2.24
C VAL A 27 10.84 -2.41 -1.74
N LEU A 28 10.36 -1.41 -2.48
CA LEU A 28 10.43 0.01 -2.09
C LEU A 28 9.61 0.32 -0.83
N LYS A 29 8.46 -0.36 -0.66
CA LYS A 29 7.62 -0.22 0.53
C LYS A 29 8.28 -0.84 1.75
N ALA A 30 8.93 -1.99 1.58
CA ALA A 30 9.68 -2.65 2.63
C ALA A 30 10.89 -1.79 3.05
N ALA A 31 11.66 -1.30 2.09
CA ALA A 31 12.79 -0.39 2.32
C ALA A 31 12.35 0.86 3.09
N ARG A 32 11.29 1.55 2.65
CA ARG A 32 10.75 2.71 3.37
C ARG A 32 10.30 2.41 4.79
N LYS A 33 9.68 1.25 5.02
CA LYS A 33 9.22 0.82 6.36
C LYS A 33 10.38 0.48 7.29
N LYS A 34 11.50 -0.01 6.74
CA LYS A 34 12.70 -0.42 7.48
C LYS A 34 13.78 0.67 7.53
N ARG A 35 13.57 1.83 6.88
CA ARG A 35 14.54 2.93 6.76
C ARG A 35 15.09 3.42 8.10
N TRP A 36 14.25 3.43 9.13
CA TRP A 36 14.63 3.89 10.47
C TRP A 36 14.31 2.82 11.50
N PHE A 37 15.13 2.76 12.54
CA PHE A 37 14.82 1.96 13.71
C PHE A 37 13.57 2.52 14.40
N ILE A 38 12.66 1.62 14.78
CA ILE A 38 11.45 1.94 15.53
C ILE A 38 11.37 0.94 16.67
N SER A 39 11.27 1.45 17.89
CA SER A 39 11.16 0.61 19.09
C SER A 39 9.90 -0.26 19.07
N LYS A 40 9.91 -1.35 19.85
CA LYS A 40 8.75 -2.25 19.97
C LYS A 40 7.51 -1.52 20.50
N SER A 41 7.66 -0.55 21.41
CA SER A 41 6.56 0.27 21.94
C SER A 41 5.98 1.17 20.85
N GLU A 42 6.82 1.86 20.08
CA GLU A 42 6.37 2.77 19.03
C GLU A 42 5.64 2.01 17.91
N LYS A 43 6.15 0.84 17.50
CA LYS A 43 5.46 -0.04 16.55
C LYS A 43 4.05 -0.44 17.04
N ARG A 44 3.91 -0.77 18.34
CA ARG A 44 2.61 -1.07 18.97
C ARG A 44 1.69 0.14 18.99
N ARG A 45 2.19 1.32 19.34
CA ARG A 45 1.45 2.59 19.33
C ARG A 45 0.87 2.91 17.96
N LEU A 46 1.70 2.82 16.91
CA LEU A 46 1.29 3.04 15.52
C LEU A 46 0.21 2.04 15.06
N ALA A 47 0.34 0.76 15.45
CA ALA A 47 -0.65 -0.26 15.14
C ALA A 47 -2.00 0.02 15.81
N LYS A 48 -2.00 0.37 17.11
CA LYS A 48 -3.20 0.76 17.87
C LYS A 48 -3.90 1.97 17.23
N ALA A 49 -3.14 3.03 16.94
CA ALA A 49 -3.68 4.22 16.28
C ALA A 49 -4.30 3.92 14.90
N ARG A 50 -3.65 3.03 14.12
CA ARG A 50 -4.18 2.59 12.81
C ARG A 50 -5.49 1.80 12.96
N ALA A 51 -5.60 0.92 13.96
CA ALA A 51 -6.81 0.15 14.24
C ALA A 51 -7.99 1.06 14.61
N ILE A 52 -7.79 2.00 15.54
CA ILE A 52 -8.79 2.99 15.95
C ILE A 52 -9.26 3.81 14.73
N ARG A 53 -8.33 4.28 13.90
CA ARG A 53 -8.66 5.03 12.68
C ARG A 53 -9.50 4.20 11.71
N LYS A 54 -9.17 2.91 11.53
CA LYS A 54 -9.94 1.99 10.67
C LYS A 54 -11.36 1.80 11.21
N ALA A 55 -11.53 1.60 12.52
CA ALA A 55 -12.83 1.46 13.16
C ALA A 55 -13.69 2.73 12.99
N ARG A 56 -13.11 3.92 13.25
CA ARG A 56 -13.79 5.22 13.05
C ARG A 56 -14.26 5.39 11.61
N ARG A 57 -13.41 5.08 10.62
CA ARG A 57 -13.78 5.14 9.19
C ARG A 57 -14.91 4.18 8.84
N LYS A 58 -14.92 2.96 9.40
CA LYS A 58 -16.00 1.97 9.18
C LYS A 58 -17.34 2.51 9.69
N ARG A 59 -17.37 3.03 10.91
CA ARG A 59 -18.56 3.64 11.51
C ARG A 59 -19.08 4.82 10.69
N ASN A 60 -18.20 5.74 10.29
CA ASN A 60 -18.59 6.89 9.47
C ASN A 60 -19.20 6.45 8.12
N ARG A 61 -18.59 5.48 7.44
CA ARG A 61 -19.12 4.94 6.18
C ARG A 61 -20.49 4.29 6.35
N ALA A 62 -20.70 3.54 7.43
CA ALA A 62 -22.01 2.95 7.75
C ALA A 62 -23.08 4.04 7.97
N ASN A 63 -22.74 5.08 8.75
CA ASN A 63 -23.64 6.21 8.99
C ASN A 63 -23.97 6.96 7.69
N SER A 64 -22.98 7.26 6.84
CA SER A 64 -23.22 7.90 5.54
C SER A 64 -24.14 7.07 4.64
N ARG A 65 -23.98 5.74 4.61
CA ARG A 65 -24.88 4.84 3.88
C ARG A 65 -26.30 4.86 4.45
N ARG A 66 -26.45 4.86 5.78
CA ARG A 66 -27.75 4.94 6.44
C ARG A 66 -28.46 6.26 6.12
N ARG A 67 -27.72 7.38 6.12
CA ARG A 67 -28.25 8.71 5.77
C ARG A 67 -28.68 8.83 4.31
N ARG A 68 -28.01 8.14 3.38
CA ARG A 68 -28.40 8.11 1.96
C ARG A 68 -29.63 7.25 1.66
N ARG A 69 -30.02 6.37 2.59
CA ARG A 69 -31.17 5.46 2.45
C ARG A 69 -32.44 5.99 3.12
N ARG A 70 -32.32 7.07 3.90
CA ARG A 70 -33.44 7.84 4.46
C ARG A 70 -33.65 9.03 3.55
#